data_AF-X0TYK3-F1
#
_entry.id   AF-X0TYK3-F1
#
_cell.length_a   1.000
_cell.length_b   1.000
_cell.length_c   1.000
_cell.angle_alpha   90.00
_cell.angle_beta   90.00
_cell.angle_gamma   90.00
#
_symmetry.space_group_name_H-M   'P 1'
#
loop_
_entity.id
_entity.type
_entity.pdbx_description
1 polymer ?
#
loop_
_entity_poly.entity_id
_entity_poly.type
_entity_poly.pdbx_seq_one_letter_code
_entity_poly.pdbx_strand_id
1 'polypeptide(L)'
;ALWLPIVWAAIIGTAVALYVVLDGFDLGLGILFPFEPSESRRDVMMNSVAPFWDGNETWLVLGGGGLFVAFPLAYSVIMPGLYLPLIIMLLGLVFRGVAFEFRWAAKPKHELWDIAFAGGSIVAAFMQGVVLGGFLQGIEVQNNAFAGGALDWFAPFPLFTGVAMLAGYALLASTWLVMKTEGPMAEQARGWAKWLLIVVLVIMVIISLWTPLAFERIAERWFSWP
;
A
#
# COMPACT_ATOMS: atom_id res chain seq x y z
N ALA A 1 17.36 26.19 -14.36
CA ALA A 1 18.00 24.91 -14.00
C ALA A 1 16.90 23.94 -13.59
N LEU A 2 16.55 22.96 -14.45
CA LEU A 2 15.46 22.00 -14.21
C LEU A 2 15.93 20.63 -13.70
N TRP A 3 17.25 20.39 -13.63
CA TRP A 3 17.80 19.08 -13.31
C TRP A 3 17.60 18.69 -11.84
N LEU A 4 17.69 19.63 -10.90
CA LEU A 4 17.56 19.34 -9.46
C LEU A 4 16.16 18.84 -9.07
N PRO A 5 15.04 19.48 -9.50
CA PRO A 5 13.71 18.92 -9.31
C PRO A 5 13.52 17.55 -9.95
N ILE A 6 14.09 17.31 -11.15
CA ILE A 6 13.98 16.01 -11.82
C ILE A 6 14.70 14.92 -11.03
N VAL A 7 15.91 15.19 -10.53
CA VAL A 7 16.68 14.25 -9.70
C VAL A 7 15.91 13.93 -8.41
N TRP A 8 15.37 14.93 -7.72
CA TRP A 8 14.56 14.70 -6.53
C TRP A 8 13.27 13.93 -6.80
N ALA A 9 12.59 14.23 -7.92
CA ALA A 9 11.42 13.46 -8.34
C ALA A 9 11.77 11.99 -8.60
N ALA A 10 12.92 11.72 -9.22
CA ALA A 10 13.40 10.34 -9.45
C ALA A 10 13.74 9.63 -8.12
N ILE A 11 14.38 10.32 -7.17
CA ILE A 11 14.68 9.77 -5.84
C ILE A 11 13.40 9.41 -5.09
N ILE A 12 12.44 10.34 -5.02
CA ILE A 12 11.17 10.13 -4.32
C ILE A 12 10.36 9.03 -5.02
N GLY A 13 10.28 9.05 -6.34
CA GLY A 13 9.59 8.00 -7.11
C GLY A 13 10.21 6.62 -6.88
N THR A 14 11.54 6.54 -6.81
CA THR A 14 12.25 5.30 -6.46
C THR A 14 11.94 4.87 -5.03
N ALA A 15 11.95 5.79 -4.07
CA ALA A 15 11.63 5.49 -2.67
C ALA A 15 10.21 4.95 -2.52
N VAL A 16 9.22 5.58 -3.17
CA VAL A 16 7.83 5.11 -3.17
C VAL A 16 7.70 3.76 -3.87
N ALA A 17 8.39 3.54 -4.99
CA ALA A 17 8.37 2.25 -5.68
C ALA A 17 8.97 1.13 -4.83
N LEU A 18 10.11 1.39 -4.17
CA LEU A 18 10.73 0.44 -3.25
C LEU A 18 9.84 0.17 -2.04
N TYR A 19 9.19 1.20 -1.48
CA TYR A 19 8.20 1.00 -0.42
C TYR A 19 7.06 0.07 -0.87
N VAL A 20 6.45 0.34 -2.03
CA VAL A 20 5.36 -0.47 -2.58
C VAL A 20 5.76 -1.93 -2.83
N VAL A 21 6.99 -2.16 -3.31
CA VAL A 21 7.46 -3.53 -3.59
C VAL A 21 7.86 -4.26 -2.32
N LEU A 22 8.59 -3.60 -1.43
CA LEU A 22 9.19 -4.21 -0.25
C LEU A 22 8.18 -4.33 0.90
N ASP A 23 7.57 -3.23 1.33
CA ASP A 23 6.55 -3.28 2.38
C ASP A 23 5.24 -3.90 1.86
N GLY A 24 5.03 -3.94 0.53
CA GLY A 24 3.86 -4.56 -0.09
C GLY A 24 3.74 -6.05 0.20
N PHE A 25 4.83 -6.82 0.24
CA PHE A 25 4.74 -8.22 0.66
C PHE A 25 4.57 -8.36 2.18
N ASP A 26 5.09 -7.44 2.99
CA ASP A 26 4.91 -7.46 4.44
C ASP A 26 3.44 -7.21 4.82
N LEU A 27 2.86 -6.15 4.27
CA LEU A 27 1.44 -5.84 4.42
C LEU A 27 0.57 -6.94 3.81
N GLY A 28 0.98 -7.48 2.67
CA GLY A 28 0.31 -8.61 2.03
C GLY A 28 0.26 -9.86 2.90
N LEU A 29 1.30 -10.14 3.71
CA LEU A 29 1.26 -11.24 4.67
C LEU A 29 0.18 -11.02 5.72
N GLY A 30 0.04 -9.80 6.22
CA GLY A 30 -1.05 -9.44 7.14
C GLY A 30 -2.44 -9.60 6.51
N ILE A 31 -2.57 -9.31 5.21
CA ILE A 31 -3.82 -9.55 4.46
C ILE A 31 -4.12 -11.06 4.36
N LEU A 32 -3.11 -11.88 4.08
CA LEU A 32 -3.26 -13.34 3.96
C LEU A 32 -3.39 -14.06 5.31
N PHE A 33 -2.94 -13.42 6.40
CA PHE A 33 -2.81 -14.02 7.72
C PHE A 33 -4.09 -14.69 8.26
N PRO A 34 -5.29 -14.08 8.15
CA PRO A 34 -6.53 -14.70 8.62
C PRO A 34 -6.93 -15.95 7.84
N PHE A 35 -6.42 -16.12 6.62
CA PHE A 35 -6.75 -17.24 5.74
C PHE A 35 -5.86 -18.48 5.99
N GLU A 36 -4.82 -18.36 6.81
CA GLU A 36 -4.05 -19.51 7.29
C GLU A 36 -4.63 -20.02 8.61
N PRO A 37 -5.23 -21.22 8.68
CA PRO A 37 -5.78 -21.74 9.94
C PRO A 37 -4.73 -22.27 10.92
N SER A 38 -3.53 -22.63 10.45
CA SER A 38 -2.49 -23.23 11.28
C SER A 38 -1.61 -22.17 11.94
N GLU A 39 -1.59 -22.15 13.28
CA GLU A 39 -0.71 -21.26 14.05
C GLU A 39 0.77 -21.44 13.67
N SER A 40 1.23 -22.68 13.50
CA SER A 40 2.62 -22.95 13.13
C SER A 40 2.97 -22.43 11.73
N ARG A 41 2.02 -22.42 10.79
CA ARG A 41 2.23 -21.80 9.48
C ARG A 41 2.14 -20.27 9.53
N ARG A 42 1.28 -19.70 10.38
CA ARG A 42 1.28 -18.25 10.68
C ARG A 42 2.61 -17.79 11.26
N ASP A 43 3.19 -18.59 12.15
CA ASP A 43 4.53 -18.36 12.71
C ASP A 43 5.59 -18.33 11.60
N VAL A 44 5.55 -19.28 10.66
CA VAL A 44 6.44 -19.30 9.48
C VAL A 44 6.24 -18.07 8.60
N MET A 45 4.99 -17.66 8.35
CA MET A 45 4.68 -16.46 7.57
C MET A 45 5.35 -15.21 8.18
N MET A 46 5.16 -14.96 9.47
CA MET A 46 5.78 -13.80 10.14
C MET A 46 7.30 -13.89 10.17
N ASN A 47 7.85 -15.06 10.53
CA ASN A 47 9.31 -15.23 10.61
C ASN A 47 10.01 -15.02 9.25
N SER A 48 9.30 -15.21 8.13
CA SER A 48 9.87 -14.98 6.80
C SER A 48 10.23 -13.52 6.51
N VAL A 49 9.61 -12.56 7.21
CA VAL A 49 9.79 -11.11 7.00
C VAL A 49 10.33 -10.36 8.21
N ALA A 50 10.40 -11.01 9.38
CA ALA A 50 10.91 -10.44 10.62
C ALA A 50 12.26 -9.67 10.48
N PRO A 51 13.23 -10.10 9.68
CA PRO A 51 14.50 -9.37 9.53
C PRO A 51 14.43 -8.12 8.65
N PHE A 52 13.33 -7.91 7.91
CA PHE A 52 13.27 -6.93 6.81
C PHE A 52 12.21 -5.83 7.01
N TRP A 53 11.11 -6.13 7.70
CA TRP A 53 9.93 -5.26 7.74
C TRP A 53 10.23 -3.82 8.23
N ASP A 54 11.01 -3.67 9.30
CA ASP A 54 11.36 -2.35 9.86
C ASP A 54 12.18 -1.53 8.85
N GLY A 55 13.09 -2.18 8.14
CA GLY A 55 13.86 -1.56 7.06
C GLY A 55 12.98 -1.11 5.89
N ASN A 56 11.92 -1.87 5.58
CA ASN A 56 11.01 -1.56 4.48
C ASN A 56 10.19 -0.28 4.73
N GLU A 57 9.80 -0.02 5.98
CA GLU A 57 9.08 1.21 6.37
C GLU A 57 9.91 2.49 6.15
N THR A 58 11.25 2.40 6.19
CA THR A 58 12.12 3.58 6.01
C THR A 58 11.96 4.25 4.64
N TRP A 59 11.57 3.48 3.62
CA TRP A 59 11.32 4.00 2.27
C TRP A 59 10.12 4.95 2.23
N LEU A 60 9.08 4.67 3.02
CA LEU A 60 7.93 5.56 3.16
C LEU A 60 8.34 6.90 3.79
N VAL A 61 9.18 6.85 4.83
CA VAL A 61 9.71 8.05 5.50
C VAL A 61 10.55 8.88 4.53
N LEU A 62 11.40 8.25 3.72
CA LEU A 62 12.17 8.94 2.68
C LEU A 62 11.25 9.56 1.63
N GLY A 63 10.19 8.87 1.21
CA GLY A 63 9.20 9.40 0.26
C GLY A 63 8.48 10.63 0.80
N GLY A 64 7.92 10.55 2.01
CA GLY A 64 7.18 11.65 2.65
C GLY A 64 8.07 12.84 3.03
N GLY A 65 9.21 12.57 3.69
CA GLY A 65 10.17 13.59 4.07
C GLY A 65 10.85 14.24 2.86
N GLY A 66 11.17 13.44 1.83
CA GLY A 66 11.70 13.93 0.56
C GLY A 66 10.71 14.86 -0.14
N LEU A 67 9.42 14.53 -0.15
CA LEU A 67 8.38 15.39 -0.71
C LEU A 67 8.30 16.73 0.04
N PHE A 68 8.37 16.72 1.37
CA PHE A 68 8.36 17.93 2.19
C PHE A 68 9.55 18.85 1.87
N VAL A 69 10.76 18.30 1.77
CA VAL A 69 11.98 19.08 1.55
C VAL A 69 12.12 19.56 0.11
N ALA A 70 11.89 18.67 -0.86
CA ALA A 70 12.14 18.97 -2.27
C ALA A 70 10.96 19.67 -2.96
N PHE A 71 9.73 19.43 -2.50
CA PHE A 71 8.50 19.95 -3.11
C PHE A 71 7.50 20.48 -2.06
N PRO A 72 7.87 21.51 -1.28
CA PRO A 72 7.07 22.00 -0.16
C PRO A 72 5.65 22.45 -0.57
N LEU A 73 5.50 23.01 -1.78
CA LEU A 73 4.19 23.40 -2.30
C LEU A 73 3.29 22.18 -2.60
N ALA A 74 3.86 21.12 -3.17
CA ALA A 74 3.10 19.89 -3.40
C ALA A 74 2.71 19.27 -2.05
N TYR A 75 3.63 19.25 -1.09
CA TYR A 75 3.37 18.75 0.26
C TYR A 75 2.24 19.53 0.95
N SER A 76 2.23 20.87 0.87
CA SER A 76 1.20 21.70 1.51
C SER A 76 -0.20 21.53 0.93
N VAL A 77 -0.31 20.98 -0.28
CA VAL A 77 -1.60 20.69 -0.93
C VAL A 77 -2.02 19.23 -0.70
N ILE A 78 -1.08 18.29 -0.87
CA ILE A 78 -1.36 16.85 -0.78
C ILE A 78 -1.70 16.45 0.66
N MET A 79 -0.95 16.93 1.65
CA MET A 79 -1.12 16.50 3.03
C MET A 79 -2.48 16.87 3.61
N PRO A 80 -3.03 18.08 3.42
CA PRO A 80 -4.39 18.38 3.86
C PRO A 80 -5.46 17.59 3.12
N GLY A 81 -5.32 17.42 1.80
CA GLY A 81 -6.31 16.71 0.98
C GLY A 81 -6.39 15.20 1.26
N LEU A 82 -5.29 14.60 1.71
CA LEU A 82 -5.21 13.16 2.03
C LEU A 82 -4.91 12.91 3.52
N TYR A 83 -5.18 13.90 4.38
CA TYR A 83 -4.84 13.85 5.80
C TYR A 83 -5.43 12.63 6.50
N LEU A 84 -6.74 12.39 6.34
CA LEU A 84 -7.42 11.27 6.98
C LEU A 84 -6.90 9.91 6.50
N PRO A 85 -6.83 9.61 5.18
CA PRO A 85 -6.21 8.37 4.69
C PRO A 85 -4.79 8.15 5.23
N LEU A 86 -3.94 9.19 5.22
CA LEU A 86 -2.55 9.08 5.68
C LEU A 86 -2.46 8.79 7.19
N ILE A 87 -3.25 9.48 8.02
CA ILE A 87 -3.25 9.22 9.46
C ILE A 87 -3.78 7.81 9.77
N ILE A 88 -4.85 7.38 9.10
CA ILE A 88 -5.40 6.03 9.28
C ILE A 88 -4.37 4.97 8.85
N MET A 89 -3.66 5.21 7.74
CA MET A 89 -2.56 4.36 7.28
C MET A 89 -1.46 4.24 8.33
N LEU A 90 -0.96 5.38 8.84
CA LEU A 90 0.10 5.40 9.85
C LEU A 90 -0.31 4.70 11.15
N LEU A 91 -1.56 4.88 11.60
CA LEU A 91 -2.09 4.14 12.75
C LEU A 91 -2.11 2.63 12.48
N GLY A 92 -2.51 2.21 11.28
CA GLY A 92 -2.47 0.80 10.86
C GLY A 92 -1.05 0.22 10.91
N LEU A 93 -0.05 0.97 10.42
CA LEU A 93 1.36 0.58 10.47
C LEU A 93 1.86 0.45 11.91
N VAL A 94 1.51 1.39 12.80
CA VAL A 94 1.85 1.30 14.23
C VAL A 94 1.28 0.03 14.85
N PHE A 95 -0.01 -0.26 14.64
CA PHE A 95 -0.62 -1.49 15.15
C PHE A 95 0.05 -2.75 14.59
N ARG A 96 0.41 -2.75 13.31
CA ARG A 96 1.14 -3.85 12.68
C ARG A 96 2.50 -4.08 13.36
N GLY A 97 3.31 -3.04 13.50
CA GLY A 97 4.65 -3.14 14.10
C GLY A 97 4.61 -3.61 15.55
N VAL A 98 3.69 -3.03 16.35
CA VAL A 98 3.48 -3.48 17.74
C VAL A 98 3.02 -4.94 17.77
N ALA A 99 2.06 -5.33 16.92
CA ALA A 99 1.61 -6.72 16.87
C ALA A 99 2.76 -7.69 16.50
N PHE A 100 3.66 -7.28 15.62
CA PHE A 100 4.81 -8.09 15.22
C PHE A 100 5.72 -8.45 16.40
N GLU A 101 6.07 -7.45 17.21
CA GLU A 101 6.96 -7.60 18.38
C GLU A 101 6.27 -8.33 19.55
N PHE A 102 5.03 -7.95 19.86
CA PHE A 102 4.35 -8.43 21.07
C PHE A 102 3.65 -9.79 20.92
N ARG A 103 3.40 -10.26 19.69
CA ARG A 103 2.71 -11.55 19.47
C ARG A 103 3.45 -12.72 20.12
N TRP A 104 4.78 -12.77 20.01
CA TRP A 104 5.60 -13.83 20.60
C TRP A 104 5.57 -13.79 22.13
N ALA A 105 5.64 -12.60 22.71
CA ALA A 105 5.57 -12.40 24.16
C ALA A 105 4.19 -12.75 24.75
N ALA A 106 3.13 -12.67 23.94
CA ALA A 106 1.77 -12.91 24.37
C ALA A 106 1.35 -14.39 24.32
N LYS A 107 2.19 -15.31 23.84
CA LYS A 107 1.83 -16.73 23.77
C LYS A 107 1.55 -17.28 25.19
N PRO A 108 0.48 -18.08 25.37
CA PRO A 108 -0.40 -18.64 24.33
C PRO A 108 -1.59 -17.74 23.90
N LYS A 109 -1.83 -16.59 24.55
CA LYS A 109 -2.98 -15.69 24.25
C LYS A 109 -2.66 -14.65 23.17
N HIS A 110 -2.18 -15.10 22.02
CA HIS A 110 -1.69 -14.24 20.94
C HIS A 110 -2.79 -13.76 19.96
N GLU A 111 -4.03 -14.24 20.09
CA GLU A 111 -5.14 -14.01 19.13
C GLU A 111 -5.45 -12.53 18.89
N LEU A 112 -5.38 -11.68 19.91
CA LEU A 112 -5.59 -10.25 19.75
C LEU A 112 -4.49 -9.59 18.90
N TRP A 113 -3.27 -10.09 18.99
CA TRP A 113 -2.14 -9.63 18.17
C TRP A 113 -2.22 -10.17 16.75
N ASP A 114 -2.74 -11.39 16.54
CA ASP A 114 -3.07 -11.90 15.20
C ASP A 114 -4.07 -10.97 14.49
N ILE A 115 -5.12 -10.54 15.20
CA ILE A 115 -6.13 -9.62 14.67
C ILE A 115 -5.53 -8.22 14.44
N ALA A 116 -4.73 -7.71 15.37
CA ALA A 116 -4.08 -6.42 15.22
C ALA A 116 -3.09 -6.39 14.04
N PHE A 117 -2.33 -7.47 13.84
CA PHE A 117 -1.41 -7.62 12.71
C PHE A 117 -2.17 -7.62 11.37
N ALA A 118 -3.21 -8.44 11.26
CA ALA A 118 -4.01 -8.51 10.04
C ALA A 118 -4.77 -7.20 9.78
N GLY A 119 -5.48 -6.68 10.79
CA GLY A 119 -6.26 -5.45 10.70
C GLY A 119 -5.40 -4.23 10.40
N GLY A 120 -4.27 -4.07 11.08
CA GLY A 120 -3.33 -2.97 10.84
C GLY A 120 -2.76 -3.01 9.41
N SER A 121 -2.39 -4.20 8.94
CA SER A 121 -1.87 -4.38 7.57
C SER A 121 -2.92 -4.13 6.49
N ILE A 122 -4.14 -4.64 6.67
CA ILE A 122 -5.26 -4.41 5.73
C ILE A 122 -5.61 -2.92 5.68
N VAL A 123 -5.73 -2.26 6.83
CA VAL A 123 -6.07 -0.83 6.90
C VAL A 123 -4.97 0.01 6.25
N ALA A 124 -3.70 -0.25 6.55
CA ALA A 124 -2.58 0.47 5.95
C ALA A 124 -2.53 0.30 4.43
N ALA A 125 -2.58 -0.95 3.93
CA ALA A 125 -2.55 -1.23 2.50
C ALA A 125 -3.76 -0.64 1.76
N PHE A 126 -4.96 -0.74 2.33
CA PHE A 126 -6.17 -0.15 1.76
C PHE A 126 -6.04 1.37 1.66
N MET A 127 -5.63 2.02 2.74
CA MET A 127 -5.47 3.48 2.74
C MET A 127 -4.35 3.94 1.82
N GLN A 128 -3.30 3.17 1.63
CA GLN A 128 -2.27 3.47 0.63
C GLN A 128 -2.86 3.48 -0.79
N GLY A 129 -3.72 2.52 -1.13
CA GLY A 129 -4.46 2.53 -2.39
C GLY A 129 -5.43 3.71 -2.51
N VAL A 130 -6.11 4.09 -1.43
CA VAL A 130 -6.98 5.28 -1.38
C VAL A 130 -6.18 6.56 -1.60
N VAL A 131 -5.00 6.71 -0.99
CA VAL A 131 -4.09 7.84 -1.20
C VAL A 131 -3.70 7.95 -2.67
N LEU A 132 -3.32 6.84 -3.30
CA LEU A 132 -2.97 6.82 -4.72
C LEU A 132 -4.17 7.19 -5.61
N GLY A 133 -5.34 6.62 -5.36
CA GLY A 133 -6.54 6.90 -6.13
C GLY A 133 -7.05 8.32 -5.95
N GLY A 134 -6.99 8.87 -4.74
CA GLY A 134 -7.33 10.26 -4.44
C GLY A 134 -6.37 11.22 -5.15
N PHE A 135 -5.07 10.91 -5.17
CA PHE A 135 -4.09 11.68 -5.94
C PHE A 135 -4.37 11.63 -7.45
N LEU A 136 -4.75 10.47 -8.00
CA LEU A 136 -5.10 10.31 -9.41
C LEU A 136 -6.40 11.03 -9.79
N GLN A 137 -7.42 10.94 -8.94
CA GLN A 137 -8.69 11.66 -9.07
C GLN A 137 -8.47 13.18 -9.10
N GLY A 138 -7.44 13.64 -8.39
CA GLY A 138 -7.05 15.05 -8.32
C GLY A 138 -7.51 15.67 -7.01
N ILE A 139 -6.70 16.60 -6.52
CA ILE A 139 -6.96 17.38 -5.31
C ILE A 139 -7.35 18.78 -5.77
N GLU A 140 -8.44 19.32 -5.22
CA GLU A 140 -8.88 20.67 -5.53
C GLU A 140 -7.93 21.72 -4.93
N VAL A 141 -7.46 22.63 -5.79
CA VAL A 141 -6.47 23.65 -5.43
C VAL A 141 -6.96 25.02 -5.89
N GLN A 142 -6.97 25.98 -4.97
CA GLN A 142 -7.21 27.39 -5.25
C GLN A 142 -6.08 28.24 -4.68
N ASN A 143 -5.52 29.15 -5.49
CA ASN A 143 -4.41 30.02 -5.06
C ASN A 143 -3.22 29.27 -4.44
N ASN A 144 -2.83 28.12 -5.03
CA ASN A 144 -1.76 27.25 -4.54
C ASN A 144 -2.00 26.64 -3.15
N ALA A 145 -3.24 26.66 -2.66
CA ALA A 145 -3.66 26.05 -1.40
C ALA A 145 -4.74 24.99 -1.64
N PHE A 146 -4.80 24.00 -0.75
CA PHE A 146 -5.89 23.03 -0.73
C PHE A 146 -7.23 23.75 -0.55
N ALA A 147 -8.21 23.43 -1.41
CA ALA A 147 -9.54 24.04 -1.40
C ALA A 147 -10.68 23.01 -1.39
N GLY A 148 -10.36 21.71 -1.38
CA GLY A 148 -11.34 20.63 -1.38
C GLY A 148 -11.96 20.35 -0.01
N GLY A 149 -12.86 19.37 0.01
CA GLY A 149 -13.48 18.83 1.21
C GLY A 149 -12.60 17.79 1.92
N ALA A 150 -12.76 17.69 3.25
CA ALA A 150 -12.02 16.72 4.07
C ALA A 150 -12.35 15.25 3.75
N LEU A 151 -13.44 14.99 3.01
CA LEU A 151 -13.94 13.65 2.66
C LEU A 151 -13.89 13.36 1.15
N ASP A 152 -13.20 14.18 0.36
CA ASP A 152 -13.12 13.99 -1.10
C ASP A 152 -12.44 12.67 -1.49
N TRP A 153 -11.59 12.15 -0.61
CA TRP A 153 -10.98 10.82 -0.73
C TRP A 153 -11.99 9.68 -0.59
N PHE A 154 -13.15 9.93 0.04
CA PHE A 154 -14.22 8.94 0.21
C PHE A 154 -15.11 8.88 -1.04
N ALA A 155 -14.47 8.66 -2.18
CA ALA A 155 -15.11 8.55 -3.48
C ALA A 155 -14.96 7.13 -4.05
N PRO A 156 -15.83 6.69 -4.98
CA PRO A 156 -15.81 5.32 -5.50
C PRO A 156 -14.46 4.91 -6.10
N PHE A 157 -13.79 5.82 -6.81
CA PHE A 157 -12.52 5.51 -7.47
C PHE A 157 -11.37 5.30 -6.46
N PRO A 158 -11.08 6.20 -5.51
CA PRO A 158 -10.09 5.97 -4.46
C PRO A 158 -10.38 4.74 -3.59
N LEU A 159 -11.65 4.49 -3.24
CA LEU A 159 -12.00 3.30 -2.47
C LEU A 159 -11.73 2.02 -3.28
N PHE A 160 -12.02 2.03 -4.58
CA PHE A 160 -11.71 0.92 -5.47
C PHE A 160 -10.20 0.69 -5.62
N THR A 161 -9.39 1.74 -5.74
CA THR A 161 -7.93 1.61 -5.76
C THR A 161 -7.38 1.10 -4.43
N GLY A 162 -8.04 1.40 -3.30
CA GLY A 162 -7.81 0.76 -2.01
C GLY A 162 -7.96 -0.76 -2.07
N VAL A 163 -9.10 -1.25 -2.60
CA VAL A 163 -9.33 -2.69 -2.80
C VAL A 163 -8.31 -3.30 -3.78
N ALA A 164 -7.98 -2.58 -4.84
CA ALA A 164 -6.97 -2.99 -5.80
C ALA A 164 -5.60 -3.20 -5.15
N MET A 165 -5.20 -2.30 -4.25
CA MET A 165 -3.95 -2.39 -3.53
C MET A 165 -3.91 -3.64 -2.63
N LEU A 166 -5.02 -3.96 -1.94
CA LEU A 166 -5.10 -5.18 -1.14
C LEU A 166 -4.84 -6.45 -1.96
N ALA A 167 -5.45 -6.55 -3.14
CA ALA A 167 -5.24 -7.69 -4.03
C ALA A 167 -3.80 -7.77 -4.54
N GLY A 168 -3.22 -6.62 -4.93
CA GLY A 168 -1.83 -6.53 -5.38
C GLY A 168 -0.83 -6.96 -4.30
N TYR A 169 -0.99 -6.48 -3.07
CA TYR A 169 -0.12 -6.82 -1.95
C TYR A 169 -0.29 -8.27 -1.50
N ALA A 170 -1.53 -8.78 -1.45
CA ALA A 170 -1.75 -10.19 -1.21
C ALA A 170 -1.04 -11.07 -2.26
N LEU A 171 -1.05 -10.65 -3.54
CA LEU A 171 -0.30 -11.35 -4.59
C LEU A 171 1.21 -11.30 -4.32
N LEU A 172 1.79 -10.14 -4.01
CA LEU A 172 3.21 -9.99 -3.66
C LEU A 172 3.60 -10.87 -2.47
N ALA A 173 2.79 -10.92 -1.42
CA ALA A 173 3.03 -11.77 -0.26
C ALA A 173 2.95 -13.26 -0.61
N SER A 174 1.98 -13.66 -1.45
CA SER A 174 1.88 -15.05 -1.88
C SER A 174 3.11 -15.49 -2.67
N THR A 175 3.64 -14.66 -3.57
CA THR A 175 4.85 -14.98 -4.34
C THR A 175 6.11 -14.94 -3.47
N TRP A 176 6.17 -14.03 -2.49
CA TRP A 176 7.22 -14.03 -1.46
C TRP A 176 7.24 -15.34 -0.67
N LEU A 177 6.08 -15.82 -0.21
CA LEU A 177 5.97 -17.09 0.52
C LEU A 177 6.38 -18.28 -0.34
N VAL A 178 6.01 -18.30 -1.62
CA VAL A 178 6.47 -19.34 -2.56
C VAL A 178 8.00 -19.36 -2.68
N MET A 179 8.65 -18.20 -2.61
CA MET A 179 10.11 -18.09 -2.67
C MET A 179 10.80 -18.43 -1.35
N LYS A 180 10.17 -18.13 -0.20
CA LYS A 180 10.78 -18.24 1.14
C LYS A 180 10.41 -19.48 1.93
N THR A 181 9.43 -20.26 1.49
CA THR A 181 8.94 -21.42 2.24
C THR A 181 8.96 -22.69 1.39
N GLU A 182 8.85 -23.84 2.04
CA GLU A 182 8.79 -25.16 1.42
C GLU A 182 7.57 -25.96 1.92
N GLY A 183 7.30 -27.09 1.27
CA GLY A 183 6.25 -28.02 1.70
C GLY A 183 4.84 -27.41 1.66
N PRO A 184 3.98 -27.72 2.66
CA PRO A 184 2.58 -27.32 2.65
C PRO A 184 2.34 -25.80 2.57
N MET A 185 3.22 -25.00 3.19
CA MET A 185 3.09 -23.53 3.16
C MET A 185 3.31 -22.98 1.75
N ALA A 186 4.33 -23.48 1.04
CA ALA A 186 4.60 -23.07 -0.33
C ALA A 186 3.51 -23.52 -1.31
N GLU A 187 2.93 -24.71 -1.10
CA GLU A 187 1.81 -25.21 -1.89
C GLU A 187 0.56 -24.34 -1.72
N GLN A 188 0.23 -23.99 -0.48
CA GLN A 188 -0.89 -23.08 -0.18
C GLN A 188 -0.65 -21.69 -0.76
N ALA A 189 0.56 -21.14 -0.63
CA ALA A 189 0.93 -19.86 -1.21
C ALA A 189 0.82 -19.86 -2.75
N ARG A 190 1.19 -20.96 -3.43
CA ARG A 190 0.95 -21.13 -4.88
C ARG A 190 -0.54 -21.12 -5.22
N GLY A 191 -1.37 -21.72 -4.38
CA GLY A 191 -2.84 -21.70 -4.52
C GLY A 191 -3.39 -20.28 -4.45
N TRP A 192 -2.99 -19.50 -3.45
CA TRP A 192 -3.36 -18.09 -3.33
C TRP A 192 -2.87 -17.27 -4.51
N ALA A 193 -1.59 -17.42 -4.91
CA ALA A 193 -0.98 -16.65 -5.99
C ALA A 193 -1.74 -16.80 -7.32
N LYS A 194 -2.19 -18.02 -7.66
CA LYS A 194 -2.94 -18.27 -8.91
C LYS A 194 -4.25 -17.49 -8.95
N TRP A 195 -5.03 -17.53 -7.86
CA TRP A 195 -6.31 -16.81 -7.80
C TRP A 195 -6.11 -15.30 -7.71
N LEU A 196 -5.17 -14.85 -6.89
CA LEU A 196 -4.85 -13.43 -6.73
C LEU A 196 -4.32 -12.82 -8.02
N LEU A 197 -3.56 -13.58 -8.83
CA LEU A 197 -3.12 -13.13 -10.15
C LEU A 197 -4.32 -12.83 -11.06
N ILE A 198 -5.32 -13.70 -11.10
CA ILE A 198 -6.53 -13.47 -11.90
C ILE A 198 -7.28 -12.23 -11.38
N VAL A 199 -7.44 -12.10 -10.06
CA VAL A 199 -8.09 -10.94 -9.43
C VAL A 199 -7.36 -9.64 -9.80
N VAL A 200 -6.04 -9.61 -9.66
CA VAL A 200 -5.21 -8.43 -10.02
C VAL A 200 -5.34 -8.10 -11.50
N LEU A 201 -5.30 -9.09 -12.40
CA LEU A 201 -5.48 -8.87 -13.84
C LEU A 201 -6.85 -8.27 -14.16
N VAL A 202 -7.92 -8.76 -13.53
CA VAL A 202 -9.27 -8.19 -13.69
C VAL A 202 -9.33 -6.76 -13.19
N ILE A 203 -8.76 -6.48 -12.01
CA ILE A 203 -8.70 -5.14 -11.44
C ILE A 203 -7.89 -4.19 -12.34
N MET A 204 -6.76 -4.65 -12.89
CA MET A 204 -5.97 -3.87 -13.85
C MET A 204 -6.81 -3.49 -15.07
N VAL A 205 -7.55 -4.43 -15.66
CA VAL A 205 -8.46 -4.14 -16.76
C VAL A 205 -9.50 -3.09 -16.37
N ILE A 206 -10.13 -3.23 -15.18
CA ILE A 206 -11.12 -2.28 -14.69
C ILE A 206 -10.50 -0.88 -14.53
N ILE A 207 -9.35 -0.75 -13.88
CA ILE A 207 -8.68 0.55 -13.68
C ILE A 207 -8.26 1.16 -15.02
N SER A 208 -7.72 0.36 -15.94
CA SER A 208 -7.29 0.82 -17.26
C SER A 208 -8.45 1.36 -18.11
N LEU A 209 -9.67 0.83 -17.92
CA LEU A 209 -10.88 1.34 -18.57
C LEU A 209 -11.48 2.53 -17.80
N TRP A 210 -11.61 2.43 -16.47
CA TRP A 210 -12.23 3.47 -15.64
C TRP A 210 -11.45 4.78 -15.71
N THR A 211 -10.12 4.73 -15.57
CA THR A 211 -9.27 5.93 -15.47
C THR A 211 -9.48 6.92 -16.63
N PRO A 212 -9.36 6.54 -17.91
CA PRO A 212 -9.60 7.48 -19.00
C PRO A 212 -11.07 7.88 -19.13
N LEU A 213 -12.02 6.98 -18.83
CA LEU A 213 -13.45 7.30 -18.92
C LEU A 213 -13.91 8.33 -17.86
N ALA A 214 -13.29 8.31 -16.69
CA ALA A 214 -13.63 9.22 -15.59
C ALA A 214 -12.81 10.52 -15.59
N PHE A 215 -11.61 10.52 -16.18
CA PHE A 215 -10.71 11.67 -16.12
C PHE A 215 -10.25 12.08 -17.52
N GLU A 216 -10.91 13.10 -18.07
CA GLU A 216 -10.62 13.65 -19.42
C GLU A 216 -9.13 13.97 -19.60
N ARG A 217 -8.50 14.60 -18.60
CA ARG A 217 -7.05 14.88 -18.58
C ARG A 217 -6.19 13.63 -18.84
N ILE A 218 -6.61 12.48 -18.33
CA ILE A 218 -5.87 11.22 -18.50
C ILE A 218 -6.18 10.62 -19.88
N ALA A 219 -7.44 10.67 -20.33
CA ALA A 219 -7.81 10.26 -21.68
C ALA A 219 -7.03 11.04 -22.75
N GLU A 220 -6.94 12.36 -22.60
CA GLU A 220 -6.15 13.23 -23.48
C GLU A 220 -4.69 12.77 -23.51
N ARG A 221 -4.04 12.58 -22.35
CA ARG A 221 -2.65 12.14 -22.29
C ARG A 221 -2.39 10.75 -22.88
N TRP A 222 -3.36 9.84 -22.77
CA TRP A 222 -3.18 8.45 -23.20
C TRP A 222 -3.53 8.22 -24.67
N PHE A 223 -4.49 8.97 -25.19
CA PHE A 223 -5.03 8.77 -26.54
C PHE A 223 -4.70 9.91 -27.53
N SER A 224 -4.12 11.02 -27.08
CA SER A 224 -3.55 12.02 -27.99
C SER A 224 -2.15 11.63 -28.46
N TRP A 225 -1.85 11.96 -29.71
CA TRP A 225 -0.53 11.79 -30.29
C TRP A 225 0.36 12.99 -29.89
N PRO A 226 1.67 12.78 -29.61
CA PRO A 226 2.60 13.87 -29.30
C PRO A 226 2.70 14.95 -30.38
#